data_AF-A0A726D444-F1
#
_entry.id   AF-A0A726D444-F1
#
_cell.length_a   1.000
_cell.length_b   1.000
_cell.length_c   1.000
_cell.angle_alpha   90.00
_cell.angle_beta   90.00
_cell.angle_gamma   90.00
#
_symmetry.space_group_name_H-M   'P 1'
#
loop_
_entity.id
_entity.type
_entity.pdbx_description
1 polymer ?
#
loop_
_entity_poly.entity_id
_entity_poly.type
_entity_poly.pdbx_seq_one_letter_code
_entity_poly.pdbx_strand_id
1 'polypeptide(L)'
;IIWFYIPDNEMKFNDKITASIALIALIIAWDSAVSSKSSGDIAQKTFEENQRSANFNNFEQRYNSLLALHNDLHKSVGIFLDSPDKMDGKGGIAASGGKSYFQNIRKMKTLEEAHNTLMGHSVISPYMRVLYHLLKHIFTYSTNPDIYKKYTSPLRSLIRNDVLYLVALNTAIIYKDGS
;
A
#
# COMPACT_ATOMS: atom_id res chain seq x y z
N ILE A 1 46.58 43.61 -6.08
CA ILE A 1 47.00 42.19 -5.93
C ILE A 1 46.73 41.40 -7.21
N ILE A 2 45.52 41.47 -7.82
CA ILE A 2 45.22 40.80 -9.10
C ILE A 2 46.01 41.36 -10.30
N TRP A 3 46.35 42.65 -10.27
CA TRP A 3 47.14 43.35 -11.30
C TRP A 3 48.50 42.72 -11.63
N PHE A 4 49.08 41.93 -10.73
CA PHE A 4 50.41 41.32 -10.90
C PHE A 4 50.42 40.07 -11.79
N TYR A 5 49.26 39.48 -12.11
CA TYR A 5 49.16 38.25 -12.91
C TYR A 5 48.89 38.51 -14.41
N ILE A 6 48.77 39.77 -14.84
CA ILE A 6 48.52 40.15 -16.23
C ILE A 6 49.87 40.49 -16.89
N PRO A 7 50.26 39.83 -18.00
CA PRO A 7 51.56 40.08 -18.65
C PRO A 7 51.66 41.55 -19.10
N ASP A 8 52.72 42.22 -18.66
CA ASP A 8 52.74 43.68 -18.58
C ASP A 8 53.10 44.38 -19.90
N ASN A 9 53.57 43.64 -20.92
CA ASN A 9 54.46 44.25 -21.90
C ASN A 9 53.82 44.89 -23.14
N GLU A 10 52.51 44.80 -23.43
CA GLU A 10 51.89 45.52 -24.58
C GLU A 10 50.41 45.97 -24.41
N MET A 11 49.75 45.74 -23.28
CA MET A 11 48.31 46.04 -23.13
C MET A 11 48.01 47.50 -22.73
N LYS A 12 47.02 48.13 -23.38
CA LYS A 12 46.50 49.45 -22.99
C LYS A 12 45.78 49.36 -21.63
N PHE A 13 45.73 50.47 -20.89
CA PHE A 13 45.12 50.53 -19.55
C PHE A 13 43.69 49.99 -19.48
N ASN A 14 42.84 50.30 -20.47
CA ASN A 14 41.48 49.77 -20.57
C ASN A 14 41.44 48.24 -20.75
N ASP A 15 42.42 47.66 -21.44
CA ASP A 15 42.50 46.22 -21.67
C ASP A 15 42.86 45.50 -20.35
N LYS A 16 43.71 46.10 -19.51
CA LYS A 16 44.07 45.58 -18.18
C LYS A 16 42.87 45.62 -17.20
N ILE A 17 42.06 46.68 -17.24
CA ILE A 17 40.81 46.76 -16.47
C ILE A 17 39.82 45.68 -16.92
N THR A 18 39.64 45.53 -18.24
CA THR A 18 38.73 44.54 -18.82
C THR A 18 39.15 43.11 -18.45
N ALA A 19 40.45 42.80 -18.51
CA ALA A 19 41.00 41.52 -18.08
C ALA A 19 40.81 41.26 -16.58
N SER A 20 40.96 42.29 -15.74
CA SER A 20 40.74 42.17 -14.29
C SER A 20 39.27 41.88 -13.94
N ILE A 21 38.33 42.53 -14.63
CA ILE A 21 36.89 42.28 -14.47
C ILE A 21 36.54 40.87 -14.95
N ALA A 22 37.09 40.43 -16.09
CA ALA A 22 36.89 39.08 -16.61
C ALA A 22 37.40 38.00 -15.64
N LEU A 23 38.54 38.23 -14.99
CA LEU A 23 39.08 37.30 -13.99
C LEU A 23 38.18 37.20 -12.75
N ILE A 24 37.68 38.34 -12.25
CA ILE A 24 36.73 38.36 -11.12
C ILE A 24 35.43 37.63 -11.50
N ALA A 25 34.90 37.88 -12.70
CA ALA A 25 33.71 37.20 -13.21
C ALA A 25 33.92 35.68 -13.33
N LEU A 26 35.11 35.23 -13.74
CA LEU A 26 35.46 33.81 -13.80
C LEU A 26 35.51 33.16 -12.41
N ILE A 27 36.07 33.84 -11.42
CA ILE A 27 36.13 33.34 -10.03
C ILE A 27 34.70 33.20 -9.47
N ILE A 28 33.85 34.21 -9.68
CA ILE A 28 32.44 34.19 -9.26
C ILE A 28 31.67 33.08 -9.98
N ALA A 29 31.87 32.94 -11.30
CA ALA A 29 31.22 31.91 -12.10
C ALA A 29 31.66 30.49 -11.68
N TRP A 30 32.94 30.30 -11.32
CA TRP A 30 33.45 29.03 -10.79
C TRP A 30 32.77 28.69 -9.47
N ASP A 31 32.79 29.59 -8.49
CA ASP A 31 32.19 29.35 -7.17
C ASP A 31 30.69 29.06 -7.28
N SER A 32 30.01 29.83 -8.14
CA SER A 32 28.59 29.62 -8.48
C SER A 32 28.37 28.25 -9.15
N ALA A 33 29.25 27.80 -10.05
CA ALA A 33 29.15 26.50 -10.70
C ALA A 33 29.36 25.34 -9.72
N VAL A 34 30.31 25.45 -8.79
CA VAL A 34 30.54 24.45 -7.74
C VAL A 34 29.35 24.38 -6.78
N SER A 35 28.86 25.53 -6.33
CA SER A 35 27.68 25.63 -5.47
C SER A 35 26.41 25.08 -6.17
N SER A 36 26.24 25.38 -7.45
CA SER A 36 25.15 24.88 -8.28
C SER A 36 25.20 23.35 -8.43
N LYS A 37 26.39 22.77 -8.64
CA LYS A 37 26.57 21.31 -8.69
C LYS A 37 26.18 20.65 -7.36
N SER A 38 26.68 21.18 -6.23
CA SER A 38 26.31 20.64 -4.92
C SER A 38 24.83 20.80 -4.61
N SER A 39 24.23 21.92 -5.03
CA SER A 39 22.80 22.17 -4.86
C SER A 39 21.96 21.23 -5.72
N GLY A 40 22.42 20.91 -6.93
CA GLY A 40 21.81 19.91 -7.81
C GLY A 40 21.85 18.51 -7.20
N ASP A 41 22.99 18.09 -6.66
CA ASP A 41 23.15 16.79 -5.99
C ASP A 41 22.24 16.67 -4.75
N ILE A 42 22.13 17.75 -3.96
CA ILE A 42 21.22 17.81 -2.80
C ILE A 42 19.76 17.77 -3.27
N ALA A 43 19.40 18.57 -4.27
CA ALA A 43 18.04 18.61 -4.81
C ALA A 43 17.63 17.24 -5.37
N GLN A 44 18.53 16.52 -6.04
CA GLN A 44 18.28 15.17 -6.52
C GLN A 44 18.05 14.20 -5.36
N LYS A 45 18.91 14.20 -4.34
CA LYS A 45 18.74 13.34 -3.15
C LYS A 45 17.42 13.63 -2.44
N THR A 46 17.10 14.92 -2.21
CA THR A 46 15.84 15.34 -1.62
C THR A 46 14.64 14.93 -2.47
N PHE A 47 14.74 15.00 -3.80
CA PHE A 47 13.68 14.54 -4.70
C PHE A 47 13.47 13.03 -4.60
N GLU A 48 14.54 12.22 -4.60
CA GLU A 48 14.48 10.77 -4.44
C GLU A 48 13.89 10.37 -3.07
N GLU A 49 14.29 11.07 -2.00
CA GLU A 49 13.73 10.90 -0.65
C GLU A 49 12.25 11.27 -0.58
N ASN A 50 11.86 12.38 -1.20
CA ASN A 50 10.47 12.82 -1.28
C ASN A 50 9.62 11.83 -2.07
N GLN A 51 10.13 11.32 -3.20
CA GLN A 51 9.42 10.32 -4.00
C GLN A 51 9.24 9.01 -3.22
N ARG A 52 10.29 8.55 -2.52
CA ARG A 52 10.20 7.37 -1.66
C ARG A 52 9.20 7.57 -0.53
N SER A 53 9.25 8.72 0.14
CA SER A 53 8.34 9.07 1.23
C SER A 53 6.90 9.17 0.76
N ALA A 54 6.66 9.78 -0.41
CA ALA A 54 5.33 9.87 -1.02
C ALA A 54 4.75 8.48 -1.34
N ASN A 55 5.57 7.58 -1.90
CA ASN A 55 5.14 6.20 -2.19
C ASN A 55 4.78 5.44 -0.91
N PHE A 56 5.59 5.56 0.14
CA PHE A 56 5.31 4.95 1.44
C PHE A 56 4.05 5.53 2.09
N ASN A 57 3.90 6.85 2.08
CA ASN A 57 2.72 7.52 2.64
C ASN A 57 1.43 7.12 1.90
N ASN A 58 1.48 7.02 0.57
CA ASN A 58 0.35 6.54 -0.22
C ASN A 58 -0.02 5.09 0.12
N PHE A 59 1.00 4.24 0.26
CA PHE A 59 0.82 2.85 0.69
C PHE A 59 0.15 2.78 2.07
N GLU A 60 0.68 3.48 3.07
CA GLU A 60 0.17 3.53 4.44
C GLU A 60 -1.26 4.04 4.51
N GLN A 61 -1.57 5.15 3.82
CA GLN A 61 -2.91 5.72 3.79
C GLN A 61 -3.94 4.72 3.23
N ARG A 62 -3.59 4.06 2.12
CA ARG A 62 -4.47 3.07 1.50
C ARG A 62 -4.57 1.80 2.33
N TYR A 63 -3.47 1.35 2.94
CA TYR A 63 -3.47 0.22 3.87
C TYR A 63 -4.40 0.48 5.05
N ASN A 64 -4.27 1.64 5.71
CA ASN A 64 -5.09 2.00 6.87
C ASN A 64 -6.58 2.10 6.49
N SER A 65 -6.89 2.65 5.32
CA SER A 65 -8.27 2.72 4.81
C SER A 65 -8.87 1.32 4.57
N LEU A 66 -8.11 0.43 3.94
CA LEU A 66 -8.52 -0.96 3.69
C LEU A 66 -8.63 -1.76 5.00
N LEU A 67 -7.74 -1.52 5.97
CA LEU A 67 -7.77 -2.16 7.28
C LEU A 67 -9.00 -1.73 8.09
N ALA A 68 -9.35 -0.44 8.05
CA ALA A 68 -10.58 0.06 8.67
C ALA A 68 -11.82 -0.63 8.07
N LEU A 69 -11.90 -0.67 6.73
CA LEU A 69 -12.99 -1.35 6.03
C LEU A 69 -13.02 -2.86 6.32
N HIS A 70 -11.86 -3.50 6.44
CA HIS A 70 -11.74 -4.89 6.87
C HIS A 70 -12.36 -5.10 8.26
N ASN A 71 -12.03 -4.24 9.24
CA ASN A 71 -12.54 -4.35 10.60
C ASN A 71 -14.07 -4.18 10.64
N ASP A 72 -14.62 -3.21 9.91
CA ASP A 72 -16.07 -2.97 9.86
C ASP A 72 -16.82 -4.15 9.24
N LEU A 73 -16.30 -4.66 8.11
CA LEU A 73 -16.89 -5.82 7.45
C LEU A 73 -16.71 -7.11 8.26
N HIS A 74 -15.57 -7.29 8.92
CA HIS A 74 -15.33 -8.43 9.81
C HIS A 74 -16.34 -8.45 10.96
N LYS A 75 -16.60 -7.29 11.57
CA LYS A 75 -17.63 -7.12 12.59
C LYS A 75 -19.02 -7.47 12.04
N SER A 76 -19.36 -6.99 10.85
CA SER A 76 -20.64 -7.28 10.20
C SER A 76 -20.82 -8.78 9.92
N VAL A 77 -19.77 -9.46 9.42
CA VAL A 77 -19.76 -10.92 9.23
C VAL A 77 -19.92 -11.63 10.58
N GLY A 78 -19.23 -11.16 11.63
CA GLY A 78 -19.37 -11.73 12.98
C GLY A 78 -20.81 -11.64 13.50
N ILE A 79 -21.42 -10.45 13.41
CA ILE A 79 -22.83 -10.23 13.79
C ILE A 79 -23.77 -11.14 12.98
N PHE A 80 -23.54 -11.25 11.67
CA PHE A 80 -24.31 -12.14 10.82
C PHE A 80 -24.19 -13.59 11.30
N LEU A 81 -22.98 -14.10 11.48
CA LEU A 81 -22.72 -15.47 11.91
C LEU A 81 -23.28 -15.78 13.31
N ASP A 82 -23.41 -14.77 14.16
CA ASP A 82 -23.99 -14.91 15.50
C ASP A 82 -25.52 -14.78 15.50
N SER A 83 -26.12 -14.33 14.39
CA SER A 83 -27.56 -14.08 14.29
C SER A 83 -28.39 -15.36 14.42
N PRO A 84 -29.49 -15.33 15.19
CA PRO A 84 -30.40 -16.45 15.34
C PRO A 84 -31.25 -16.65 14.09
N ASP A 85 -31.78 -17.85 13.94
CA ASP A 85 -32.77 -18.16 12.91
C ASP A 85 -34.03 -17.33 13.12
N LYS A 86 -34.58 -16.78 12.04
CA LYS A 86 -35.86 -16.10 12.08
C LYS A 86 -36.96 -17.14 12.04
N MET A 87 -37.79 -17.15 13.08
CA MET A 87 -38.95 -18.03 13.13
C MET A 87 -40.15 -17.41 12.40
N ASP A 88 -40.95 -18.24 11.75
CA ASP A 88 -42.27 -17.86 11.25
C ASP A 88 -43.27 -17.80 12.44
N GLY A 89 -44.43 -17.19 12.20
CA GLY A 89 -45.50 -17.10 13.20
C GLY A 89 -46.14 -18.44 13.60
N LYS A 90 -45.69 -19.56 13.00
CA LYS A 90 -46.14 -20.94 13.25
C LYS A 90 -45.04 -21.79 13.92
N GLY A 91 -43.89 -21.21 14.28
CA GLY A 91 -42.77 -21.90 14.92
C GLY A 91 -41.80 -22.61 13.96
N GLY A 92 -41.97 -22.49 12.63
CA GLY A 92 -41.02 -22.94 11.62
C GLY A 92 -39.89 -21.91 11.37
N ILE A 93 -38.83 -22.29 10.65
CA ILE A 93 -37.73 -21.37 10.29
C ILE A 93 -38.11 -20.63 9.01
N ALA A 94 -38.39 -19.31 9.12
CA ALA A 94 -38.70 -18.44 7.99
C ALA A 94 -37.44 -18.06 7.18
N ALA A 95 -36.32 -17.83 7.88
CA ALA A 95 -35.03 -17.59 7.26
C ALA A 95 -33.91 -18.07 8.18
N SER A 96 -32.98 -18.84 7.63
CA SER A 96 -31.78 -19.27 8.34
C SER A 96 -30.95 -18.06 8.77
N GLY A 97 -30.66 -17.96 10.06
CA GLY A 97 -29.67 -17.07 10.61
C GLY A 97 -28.25 -17.55 10.28
N GLY A 98 -27.26 -16.77 10.69
CA GLY A 98 -25.88 -17.06 10.32
C GLY A 98 -25.32 -18.34 10.96
N LYS A 99 -25.80 -18.74 12.15
CA LYS A 99 -25.39 -20.00 12.78
C LYS A 99 -25.82 -21.20 11.95
N SER A 100 -27.09 -21.26 11.55
CA SER A 100 -27.62 -22.34 10.73
C SER A 100 -27.03 -22.30 9.32
N TYR A 101 -26.83 -21.11 8.75
CA TYR A 101 -26.11 -20.93 7.48
C TYR A 101 -24.70 -21.56 7.53
N PHE A 102 -23.90 -21.22 8.55
CA PHE A 102 -22.56 -21.76 8.72
C PHE A 102 -22.55 -23.28 8.95
N GLN A 103 -23.47 -23.79 9.77
CA GLN A 103 -23.62 -25.24 9.98
C GLN A 103 -24.00 -25.98 8.70
N ASN A 104 -24.88 -25.40 7.88
CA ASN A 104 -25.26 -25.97 6.60
C ASN A 104 -24.07 -26.07 5.66
N ILE A 105 -23.26 -25.00 5.55
CA ILE A 105 -22.01 -25.01 4.77
C ILE A 105 -21.07 -26.13 5.22
N ARG A 106 -20.88 -26.34 6.54
CA ARG A 106 -19.99 -27.41 7.05
C ARG A 106 -20.51 -28.82 6.78
N LYS A 107 -21.81 -28.99 6.58
CA LYS A 107 -22.46 -30.28 6.33
C LYS A 107 -22.59 -30.62 4.84
N MET A 108 -22.25 -29.67 3.94
CA MET A 108 -22.29 -29.92 2.50
C MET A 108 -21.30 -31.00 2.11
N LYS A 109 -21.69 -31.82 1.11
CA LYS A 109 -20.92 -33.00 0.71
C LYS A 109 -19.74 -32.62 -0.17
N THR A 110 -19.89 -31.57 -0.97
CA THR A 110 -18.86 -31.13 -1.91
C THR A 110 -18.36 -29.73 -1.56
N LEU A 111 -17.08 -29.49 -1.85
CA LEU A 111 -16.47 -28.18 -1.69
C LEU A 111 -17.17 -27.14 -2.59
N GLU A 112 -17.57 -27.56 -3.79
CA GLU A 112 -18.24 -26.76 -4.81
C GLU A 112 -19.61 -26.24 -4.35
N GLU A 113 -20.45 -27.11 -3.76
CA GLU A 113 -21.72 -26.68 -3.16
C GLU A 113 -21.50 -25.62 -2.07
N ALA A 114 -20.50 -25.84 -1.22
CA ALA A 114 -20.15 -24.94 -0.13
C ALA A 114 -19.66 -23.57 -0.64
N HIS A 115 -18.84 -23.56 -1.69
CA HIS A 115 -18.39 -22.33 -2.34
C HIS A 115 -19.51 -21.59 -3.06
N ASN A 116 -20.36 -22.31 -3.82
CA ASN A 116 -21.49 -21.72 -4.55
C ASN A 116 -22.49 -21.08 -3.58
N THR A 117 -22.68 -21.67 -2.39
CA THR A 117 -23.52 -21.07 -1.33
C THR A 117 -22.89 -19.82 -0.72
N LEU A 118 -21.57 -19.73 -0.69
CA LEU A 118 -20.82 -18.58 -0.19
C LEU A 118 -20.77 -17.44 -1.22
N MET A 119 -20.69 -17.79 -2.50
CA MET A 119 -20.71 -16.86 -3.62
C MET A 119 -21.99 -16.04 -3.64
N GLY A 120 -21.85 -14.72 -3.82
CA GLY A 120 -22.99 -13.81 -3.88
C GLY A 120 -23.63 -13.50 -2.52
N HIS A 121 -23.15 -14.08 -1.41
CA HIS A 121 -23.65 -13.73 -0.09
C HIS A 121 -23.39 -12.24 0.22
N SER A 122 -24.45 -11.49 0.52
CA SER A 122 -24.45 -10.03 0.62
C SER A 122 -23.52 -9.47 1.68
N VAL A 123 -23.25 -10.23 2.75
CA VAL A 123 -22.35 -9.82 3.84
C VAL A 123 -20.95 -10.41 3.69
N ILE A 124 -20.84 -11.65 3.22
CA ILE A 124 -19.57 -12.38 3.23
C ILE A 124 -18.74 -12.05 1.99
N SER A 125 -19.37 -11.93 0.82
CA SER A 125 -18.65 -11.63 -0.43
C SER A 125 -17.93 -10.27 -0.40
N PRO A 126 -18.53 -9.17 0.11
CA PRO A 126 -17.80 -7.90 0.25
C PRO A 126 -16.59 -8.00 1.19
N TYR A 127 -16.73 -8.72 2.30
CA TYR A 127 -15.63 -8.95 3.24
C TYR A 127 -14.46 -9.69 2.56
N MET A 128 -14.74 -10.79 1.85
CA MET A 128 -13.71 -11.55 1.12
C MET A 128 -12.98 -10.69 0.10
N ARG A 129 -13.71 -9.83 -0.62
CA ARG A 129 -13.13 -8.91 -1.61
C ARG A 129 -12.19 -7.89 -0.98
N VAL A 130 -12.58 -7.30 0.15
CA VAL A 130 -11.74 -6.34 0.88
C VAL A 130 -10.50 -7.02 1.44
N LEU A 131 -10.65 -8.22 2.02
CA LEU A 131 -9.51 -9.01 2.49
C LEU A 131 -8.54 -9.32 1.34
N TYR A 132 -9.03 -9.72 0.18
CA TYR A 132 -8.21 -9.93 -1.01
C TYR A 132 -7.46 -8.65 -1.43
N HIS A 133 -8.15 -7.51 -1.54
CA HIS A 133 -7.52 -6.26 -1.96
C HIS A 133 -6.49 -5.75 -0.94
N LEU A 134 -6.74 -5.95 0.35
CA LEU A 134 -5.80 -5.62 1.41
C LEU A 134 -4.53 -6.47 1.31
N LEU A 135 -4.67 -7.80 1.19
CA LEU A 135 -3.52 -8.69 1.01
C LEU A 135 -2.77 -8.36 -0.28
N LYS A 136 -3.48 -8.17 -1.40
CA LYS A 136 -2.89 -7.78 -2.68
C LYS A 136 -2.11 -6.47 -2.57
N HIS A 137 -2.66 -5.46 -1.88
CA HIS A 137 -2.00 -4.17 -1.67
C HIS A 137 -0.68 -4.32 -0.91
N ILE A 138 -0.64 -5.17 0.13
CA ILE A 138 0.59 -5.48 0.89
C ILE A 138 1.63 -6.16 -0.01
N PHE A 139 1.23 -7.24 -0.71
CA PHE A 139 2.16 -8.01 -1.54
C PHE A 139 2.62 -7.28 -2.80
N THR A 140 1.84 -6.32 -3.32
CA THR A 140 2.24 -5.47 -4.45
C THR A 140 3.23 -4.38 -4.02
N TYR A 141 3.15 -3.90 -2.78
CA TYR A 141 4.00 -2.84 -2.27
C TYR A 141 5.45 -3.29 -2.02
N SER A 142 5.64 -4.50 -1.49
CA SER A 142 6.97 -5.01 -1.20
C SER A 142 7.06 -6.53 -1.28
N THR A 143 8.15 -7.02 -1.87
CA THR A 143 8.53 -8.43 -1.85
C THR A 143 9.34 -8.82 -0.60
N ASN A 144 9.68 -7.85 0.25
CA ASN A 144 10.46 -8.10 1.47
C ASN A 144 9.61 -8.86 2.52
N PRO A 145 10.07 -10.04 2.97
CA PRO A 145 9.43 -10.82 4.03
C PRO A 145 9.09 -10.08 5.31
N ASP A 146 9.98 -9.24 5.79
CA ASP A 146 9.78 -8.53 7.05
C ASP A 146 8.66 -7.49 6.91
N ILE A 147 8.56 -6.87 5.74
CA ILE A 147 7.55 -5.87 5.44
C ILE A 147 6.18 -6.52 5.33
N TYR A 148 5.99 -7.53 4.47
CA TYR A 148 4.66 -8.15 4.36
C TYR A 148 4.24 -8.82 5.68
N LYS A 149 5.17 -9.40 6.45
CA LYS A 149 4.86 -9.99 7.75
C LYS A 149 4.36 -8.94 8.73
N LYS A 150 4.99 -7.77 8.79
CA LYS A 150 4.55 -6.64 9.62
C LYS A 150 3.09 -6.26 9.37
N TYR A 151 2.66 -6.21 8.11
CA TYR A 151 1.30 -5.78 7.74
C TYR A 151 0.25 -6.92 7.72
N THR A 152 0.69 -8.18 7.58
CA THR A 152 -0.21 -9.36 7.57
C THR A 152 -0.42 -9.98 8.96
N SER A 153 0.53 -9.82 9.87
CA SER A 153 0.42 -10.33 11.25
C SER A 153 -0.84 -9.82 11.98
N PRO A 154 -1.16 -8.50 11.97
CA PRO A 154 -2.38 -7.99 12.61
C PRO A 154 -3.65 -8.59 12.01
N LEU A 155 -3.69 -8.78 10.69
CA LEU A 155 -4.82 -9.39 10.00
C LEU A 155 -5.07 -10.81 10.49
N ARG A 156 -4.01 -11.62 10.59
CA ARG A 156 -4.14 -13.01 11.07
C ARG A 156 -4.67 -13.09 12.50
N SER A 157 -4.28 -12.16 13.38
CA SER A 157 -4.74 -12.16 14.78
C SER A 157 -6.16 -11.68 14.97
N LEU A 158 -6.68 -10.84 14.07
CA LEU A 158 -8.01 -10.23 14.21
C LEU A 158 -9.13 -11.11 13.65
N ILE A 159 -8.82 -11.98 12.68
CA ILE A 159 -9.83 -12.80 12.01
C ILE A 159 -10.30 -13.95 12.91
N ARG A 160 -11.56 -13.90 13.32
CA ARG A 160 -12.27 -14.99 14.01
C ARG A 160 -12.18 -16.32 13.25
N ASN A 161 -12.04 -17.43 13.99
CA ASN A 161 -11.77 -18.77 13.42
C ASN A 161 -12.83 -19.28 12.42
N ASP A 162 -14.10 -19.00 12.65
CA ASP A 162 -15.20 -19.35 11.75
C ASP A 162 -15.18 -18.53 10.45
N VAL A 163 -14.84 -17.24 10.54
CA VAL A 163 -14.59 -16.39 9.37
C VAL A 163 -13.37 -16.90 8.61
N LEU A 164 -12.30 -17.30 9.31
CA LEU A 164 -11.11 -17.89 8.69
C LEU A 164 -11.44 -19.18 7.94
N TYR A 165 -12.33 -20.01 8.47
CA TYR A 165 -12.83 -21.20 7.78
C TYR A 165 -13.54 -20.83 6.46
N LEU A 166 -14.41 -19.82 6.47
CA LEU A 166 -15.09 -19.35 5.26
C LEU A 166 -14.11 -18.77 4.24
N VAL A 167 -13.05 -18.08 4.68
CA VAL A 167 -11.99 -17.59 3.81
C VAL A 167 -11.28 -18.77 3.14
N ALA A 168 -10.87 -19.77 3.93
CA ALA A 168 -10.19 -20.96 3.43
C ALA A 168 -11.06 -21.71 2.41
N LEU A 169 -12.35 -21.90 2.72
CA LEU A 169 -13.33 -22.50 1.82
C LEU A 169 -13.41 -21.78 0.48
N ASN A 170 -13.49 -20.44 0.51
CA ASN A 170 -13.55 -19.63 -0.72
C ASN A 170 -12.30 -19.84 -1.57
N THR A 171 -11.12 -19.85 -0.94
CA THR A 171 -9.84 -19.98 -1.64
C THR A 171 -9.53 -21.38 -2.16
N ALA A 172 -10.07 -22.44 -1.51
CA ALA A 172 -9.73 -23.82 -1.84
C ALA A 172 -10.23 -24.25 -3.23
N ILE A 173 -11.31 -23.66 -3.74
CA ILE A 173 -11.82 -23.96 -5.09
C ILE A 173 -10.94 -23.36 -6.17
N ILE A 174 -10.42 -22.15 -5.94
CA ILE A 174 -9.58 -21.44 -6.91
C ILE A 174 -8.32 -22.26 -7.24
N TYR A 175 -7.87 -23.13 -6.33
CA TYR A 175 -6.74 -24.01 -6.57
C TYR A 175 -7.08 -25.27 -7.40
N LYS A 176 -8.34 -25.71 -7.40
CA LYS A 176 -8.79 -26.91 -8.14
C LYS A 176 -8.89 -26.65 -9.66
N ASP A 177 -9.23 -25.43 -10.07
CA ASP A 177 -9.34 -25.05 -11.50
C ASP A 177 -8.01 -24.56 -12.10
N GLY A 178 -6.96 -24.41 -11.28
CA GLY A 178 -5.63 -23.93 -11.68
C GLY A 178 -4.52 -24.98 -11.59
N SER A 179 -4.85 -26.25 -11.39
CA SER A 179 -3.92 -27.41 -11.43
C SER A 179 -4.31 -28.38 -12.53
#